data_AF-A0A920PVX9-F1
#
_entry.id   AF-A0A920PVX9-F1
#
_cell.length_a   1.000
_cell.length_b   1.000
_cell.length_c   1.000
_cell.angle_alpha   90.00
_cell.angle_beta   90.00
_cell.angle_gamma   90.00
#
_symmetry.space_group_name_H-M   'P 1'
#
loop_
_entity.id
_entity.type
_entity.pdbx_description
1 polymer ?
#
loop_
_entity_poly.entity_id
_entity_poly.type
_entity_poly.pdbx_seq_one_letter_code
_entity_poly.pdbx_strand_id
1 'polypeptide(L)'
;MWVPFPFGRPLGPPDHPKIQLDVLRRTLALVDEPSGPTIQDYLDELEGAQMEETAWSCPVTFPFAVTETESSALTAQLQQEALLLKPWFSEGLRKRGRTSVGTSGKDVDSIDEMLGILARFAVDGEMEIPDGYAHPMPQLLRYITDDVRDFYNEAAISKPGVVFPSPTDLLEWFFLTTVAGDVFYQIRDRLRASDMLVLMAKGLDNEDIDSRLSLLKGTTSSLSEGLLRQPRIGHDLIRKSAEVFQADQPNRLSWTIVPIVMRDRHNERSDFKDKGTV
;
A
#
# COMPACT_ATOMS: atom_id res chain seq x y z
N MET A 1 1.50 -12.01 -24.53
CA MET A 1 1.84 -13.28 -23.86
C MET A 1 1.05 -13.38 -22.58
N TRP A 2 0.46 -14.54 -22.33
CA TRP A 2 -0.13 -14.90 -21.04
C TRP A 2 0.86 -15.76 -20.24
N VAL A 3 1.07 -15.44 -18.97
CA VAL A 3 2.04 -16.12 -18.10
C VAL A 3 1.37 -16.64 -16.83
N PRO A 4 1.74 -17.84 -16.33
CA PRO A 4 1.13 -18.43 -15.14
C PRO A 4 1.78 -17.94 -13.83
N PHE A 5 2.27 -16.70 -13.78
CA PHE A 5 2.96 -16.16 -12.61
C PHE A 5 2.04 -15.28 -11.76
N PRO A 6 2.30 -15.16 -10.44
CA PRO A 6 1.54 -14.26 -9.58
C PRO A 6 1.58 -12.81 -10.07
N PHE A 7 0.49 -12.07 -9.84
CA PHE A 7 0.40 -10.66 -10.14
C PHE A 7 1.58 -9.89 -9.48
N GLY A 8 2.25 -9.03 -10.26
CA GLY A 8 3.48 -8.35 -9.84
C GLY A 8 4.78 -9.10 -10.17
N ARG A 9 4.71 -10.30 -10.76
CA ARG A 9 5.88 -11.05 -11.26
C ARG A 9 5.70 -11.51 -12.71
N PRO A 10 5.49 -10.59 -13.66
CA PRO A 10 5.19 -10.95 -15.05
C PRO A 10 6.33 -11.71 -15.75
N LEU A 11 7.56 -11.66 -15.22
CA LEU A 11 8.72 -12.36 -15.77
C LEU A 11 9.05 -13.68 -15.05
N GLY A 12 8.30 -14.06 -14.02
CA GLY A 12 8.53 -15.26 -13.23
C GLY A 12 9.25 -15.01 -11.90
N PRO A 13 9.66 -16.09 -11.20
CA PRO A 13 10.24 -16.01 -9.86
C PRO A 13 11.56 -15.19 -9.81
N PRO A 14 11.88 -14.53 -8.68
CA PRO A 14 13.14 -13.81 -8.49
C PRO A 14 14.34 -14.77 -8.57
N ASP A 15 15.49 -14.29 -9.01
CA ASP A 15 16.73 -15.08 -9.14
C ASP A 15 16.65 -16.30 -10.08
N HIS A 16 15.65 -16.35 -10.97
CA HIS A 16 15.54 -17.33 -12.05
C HIS A 16 15.76 -16.69 -13.43
N PRO A 17 16.98 -16.21 -13.75
CA PRO A 17 17.24 -15.44 -14.97
C PRO A 17 16.95 -16.21 -16.25
N LYS A 18 17.07 -17.54 -16.24
CA LYS A 18 16.71 -18.38 -17.40
C LYS A 18 15.23 -18.26 -17.74
N ILE A 19 14.35 -18.34 -16.72
CA ILE A 19 12.90 -18.19 -16.87
C ILE A 19 12.57 -16.77 -17.32
N GLN A 20 13.12 -15.77 -16.62
CA GLN A 20 12.87 -14.37 -16.91
C GLN A 20 13.29 -13.97 -18.33
N LEU A 21 14.47 -14.42 -18.77
CA LEU A 21 14.93 -14.17 -20.14
C LEU A 21 14.12 -14.92 -21.19
N ASP A 22 13.63 -16.13 -20.89
CA ASP A 22 12.78 -16.87 -21.81
C ASP A 22 11.43 -16.19 -22.02
N VAL A 23 10.76 -15.80 -20.92
CA VAL A 23 9.51 -15.03 -20.96
C VAL A 23 9.68 -13.73 -21.75
N LEU A 24 10.79 -13.01 -21.53
CA LEU A 24 11.11 -11.80 -22.31
C LEU A 24 11.29 -12.10 -23.80
N ARG A 25 12.08 -13.12 -24.15
CA ARG A 25 12.33 -13.49 -25.55
C ARG A 25 11.05 -13.87 -26.27
N ARG A 26 10.21 -14.72 -25.67
CA ARG A 26 8.94 -15.12 -26.28
C ARG A 26 7.97 -13.94 -26.36
N THR A 27 7.94 -13.06 -25.36
CA THR A 27 7.10 -11.86 -25.39
C THR A 27 7.52 -10.93 -26.52
N LEU A 28 8.83 -10.72 -26.71
CA LEU A 28 9.36 -9.89 -27.79
C LEU A 28 9.15 -10.53 -29.17
N ALA A 29 9.21 -11.86 -29.28
CA ALA A 29 8.93 -12.56 -30.53
C ALA A 29 7.48 -12.32 -31.05
N LEU A 30 6.53 -12.00 -30.16
CA LEU A 30 5.16 -11.63 -30.57
C LEU A 30 5.11 -10.35 -31.41
N VAL A 31 6.12 -9.49 -31.35
CA VAL A 31 6.21 -8.27 -32.19
C VAL A 31 6.40 -8.63 -33.66
N ASP A 32 7.04 -9.76 -33.94
CA ASP A 32 7.32 -10.23 -35.29
C ASP A 32 6.19 -11.10 -35.88
N GLU A 33 5.09 -11.30 -35.14
CA GLU A 33 3.95 -12.10 -35.60
C GLU A 33 3.23 -11.39 -36.76
N PRO A 34 3.09 -12.06 -37.93
CA PRO A 34 2.58 -11.43 -39.15
C PRO A 34 1.08 -11.13 -39.12
N SER A 35 0.33 -11.63 -38.12
CA SER A 35 -1.11 -11.47 -38.04
C SER A 35 -1.61 -11.13 -36.64
N GLY A 36 -2.35 -10.01 -36.55
CA GLY A 36 -3.26 -9.65 -35.45
C GLY A 36 -2.63 -9.43 -34.07
N PRO A 37 -3.40 -8.90 -33.10
CA PRO A 37 -3.00 -8.95 -31.69
C PRO A 37 -2.99 -10.42 -31.23
N THR A 38 -1.80 -10.99 -31.14
CA THR A 38 -1.60 -12.39 -30.77
C THR A 38 -1.25 -12.52 -29.28
N ILE A 39 -2.12 -13.20 -28.52
CA ILE A 39 -1.84 -13.59 -27.14
C ILE A 39 -1.46 -15.08 -27.17
N GLN A 40 -0.20 -15.40 -26.90
CA GLN A 40 0.29 -16.77 -26.73
C GLN A 40 0.46 -17.10 -25.25
N ASP A 41 0.10 -18.32 -24.86
CA ASP A 41 0.34 -18.88 -23.53
C ASP A 41 1.80 -19.29 -23.36
N TYR A 42 2.37 -19.01 -22.19
CA TYR A 42 3.65 -19.55 -21.76
C TYR A 42 3.43 -20.98 -21.24
N LEU A 43 3.60 -21.98 -22.12
CA LEU A 43 3.26 -23.39 -21.88
C LEU A 43 4.33 -24.20 -21.15
N ASP A 44 5.48 -23.63 -20.80
CA ASP A 44 6.51 -24.39 -20.10
C ASP A 44 6.09 -24.61 -18.64
N GLU A 45 5.62 -25.83 -18.34
CA GLU A 45 5.60 -26.42 -17.01
C GLU A 45 7.04 -26.63 -16.54
N LEU A 46 7.72 -25.55 -16.16
CA LEU A 46 9.02 -25.68 -15.53
C LEU A 46 8.82 -26.26 -14.13
N GLU A 47 9.44 -27.42 -13.86
CA GLU A 47 9.51 -28.14 -12.57
C GLU A 47 10.11 -27.31 -11.40
N GLY A 48 10.10 -25.98 -11.47
CA GLY A 48 10.46 -25.05 -10.40
C GLY A 48 9.58 -23.80 -10.33
N ALA A 49 8.47 -23.76 -11.10
CA ALA A 49 7.48 -22.67 -11.01
C ALA A 49 6.49 -22.85 -9.85
N GLN A 50 6.42 -24.07 -9.28
CA GLN A 50 5.76 -24.31 -8.00
C GLN A 50 6.67 -23.76 -6.91
N MET A 51 6.44 -22.51 -6.52
CA MET A 51 6.91 -22.01 -5.24
C MET A 51 6.26 -22.92 -4.20
N GLU A 52 7.05 -23.72 -3.48
CA GLU A 52 6.52 -24.51 -2.35
C GLU A 52 5.68 -23.55 -1.49
N GLU A 53 4.41 -23.90 -1.24
CA GLU A 53 3.53 -23.19 -0.30
C GLU A 53 4.04 -23.39 1.13
N THR A 54 5.26 -22.92 1.39
CA THR A 54 5.77 -22.76 2.73
C THR A 54 5.16 -21.48 3.24
N ALA A 55 4.29 -21.58 4.26
CA ALA A 55 3.67 -20.43 4.89
C ALA A 55 4.76 -19.41 5.28
N TRP A 56 4.84 -18.31 4.53
CA TRP A 56 5.77 -17.25 4.84
C TRP A 56 5.22 -16.45 6.02
N SER A 57 6.09 -16.19 6.99
CA SER A 57 5.80 -15.32 8.11
C SER A 57 7.01 -14.46 8.39
N CYS A 58 6.76 -13.19 8.72
CA CYS A 58 7.76 -12.32 9.27
C CYS A 58 7.51 -12.21 10.79
N PRO A 59 8.07 -13.11 11.62
CA PRO A 59 7.92 -13.04 13.07
C PRO A 59 8.70 -11.84 13.59
N VAL A 60 8.02 -10.70 13.65
CA VAL A 60 8.47 -9.52 14.37
C VAL A 60 7.35 -9.18 15.33
N THR A 61 7.66 -9.18 16.61
CA THR A 61 6.74 -8.73 17.66
C THR A 61 7.00 -7.26 17.90
N PHE A 62 5.97 -6.44 17.73
CA PHE A 62 6.05 -4.99 17.91
C PHE A 62 5.59 -4.60 19.31
N PRO A 63 6.46 -3.97 20.14
CA PRO A 63 6.06 -3.49 21.46
C PRO A 63 5.29 -2.16 21.39
N PHE A 64 4.42 -1.89 22.38
CA PHE A 64 3.68 -0.63 22.50
C PHE A 64 4.46 0.44 23.25
N ALA A 65 4.32 1.71 22.83
CA ALA A 65 4.86 2.88 23.51
C ALA A 65 3.75 3.71 24.19
N VAL A 66 4.06 4.35 25.32
CA VAL A 66 3.14 5.25 26.06
C VAL A 66 3.59 6.70 25.84
N THR A 67 2.69 7.58 25.40
CA THR A 67 2.97 9.02 25.18
C THR A 67 1.73 9.90 25.45
N GLU A 68 1.88 11.23 25.35
CA GLU A 68 0.89 12.24 25.78
C GLU A 68 -0.26 12.50 24.78
N THR A 69 -0.06 12.28 23.47
CA THR A 69 -1.11 12.42 22.44
C THR A 69 -1.23 11.15 21.59
N GLU A 70 -2.42 10.90 21.03
CA GLU A 70 -2.68 9.70 20.21
C GLU A 70 -1.77 9.64 18.96
N SER A 71 -1.58 10.77 18.27
CA SER A 71 -0.68 10.85 17.11
C SER A 71 0.80 10.67 17.47
N SER A 72 1.24 11.15 18.64
CA SER A 72 2.59 10.90 19.15
C SER A 72 2.78 9.42 19.53
N ALA A 73 1.77 8.79 20.12
CA ALA A 73 1.80 7.37 20.49
C ALA A 73 1.88 6.50 19.25
N LEU A 74 1.10 6.83 18.22
CA LEU A 74 1.11 6.14 16.94
C LEU A 74 2.44 6.33 16.22
N THR A 75 2.98 7.56 16.21
CA THR A 75 4.31 7.85 15.64
C THR A 75 5.39 7.01 16.31
N ALA A 76 5.42 6.95 17.64
CA ALA A 76 6.39 6.15 18.39
C ALA A 76 6.27 4.65 18.10
N GLN A 77 5.04 4.13 17.97
CA GLN A 77 4.81 2.73 17.59
C GLN A 77 5.36 2.43 16.19
N LEU A 78 5.04 3.27 15.19
CA LEU A 78 5.55 3.12 13.82
C LEU A 78 7.08 3.18 13.75
N GLN A 79 7.70 4.15 14.44
CA GLN A 79 9.15 4.29 14.48
C GLN A 79 9.82 3.07 15.14
N GLN A 80 9.17 2.49 16.14
CA GLN A 80 9.63 1.25 16.76
C GLN A 80 9.54 0.05 15.79
N GLU A 81 8.46 -0.07 15.00
CA GLU A 81 8.38 -1.07 13.94
C GLU A 81 9.53 -0.90 12.93
N ALA A 82 9.72 0.33 12.44
CA ALA A 82 10.76 0.64 11.48
C ALA A 82 12.16 0.33 12.03
N LEU A 83 12.41 0.62 13.31
CA LEU A 83 13.67 0.30 13.98
C LEU A 83 14.02 -1.19 13.92
N LEU A 84 13.03 -2.08 14.07
CA LEU A 84 13.23 -3.54 13.97
C LEU A 84 13.52 -3.99 12.53
N LEU A 85 13.02 -3.26 11.53
CA LEU A 85 13.21 -3.55 10.11
C LEU A 85 14.51 -2.95 9.53
N LYS A 86 15.01 -1.84 10.10
CA LYS A 86 16.20 -1.12 9.64
C LYS A 86 17.43 -2.01 9.38
N PRO A 87 17.79 -2.98 10.24
CA PRO A 87 18.94 -3.85 9.99
C PRO A 87 18.79 -4.70 8.72
N TRP A 88 17.60 -5.26 8.49
CA TRP A 88 17.32 -6.07 7.31
C TRP A 88 17.27 -5.21 6.06
N PHE A 89 16.64 -4.04 6.14
CA PHE A 89 16.65 -3.07 5.05
C PHE A 89 18.08 -2.70 4.64
N SER A 90 18.92 -2.34 5.62
CA SER A 90 20.30 -1.88 5.38
C SER A 90 21.17 -2.96 4.74
N GLU A 91 21.10 -4.18 5.25
CA GLU A 91 21.84 -5.31 4.65
C GLU A 91 21.32 -5.65 3.26
N GLY A 92 20.00 -5.59 3.07
CA GLY A 92 19.34 -5.70 1.78
C GLY A 92 19.83 -4.67 0.78
N LEU A 93 19.86 -3.40 1.18
CA LEU A 93 20.32 -2.29 0.36
C LEU A 93 21.79 -2.46 -0.02
N ARG A 94 22.64 -2.88 0.94
CA ARG A 94 24.06 -3.16 0.68
C ARG A 94 24.24 -4.27 -0.37
N LYS A 95 23.40 -5.31 -0.35
CA LYS A 95 23.45 -6.41 -1.33
C LYS A 95 22.86 -6.02 -2.69
N ARG A 96 21.71 -5.34 -2.70
CA ARG A 96 20.99 -4.97 -3.92
C ARG A 96 21.63 -3.78 -4.64
N GLY A 97 22.32 -2.89 -3.91
CA GLY A 97 22.92 -1.65 -4.41
C GLY A 97 21.91 -0.57 -4.81
N ARG A 98 20.60 -0.78 -4.56
CA ARG A 98 19.51 0.14 -4.91
C ARG A 98 18.31 -0.04 -3.97
N THR A 99 17.50 1.00 -3.88
CA THR A 99 16.20 1.01 -3.20
C THR A 99 15.15 1.69 -4.08
N SER A 100 13.89 1.35 -3.85
CA SER A 100 12.71 1.92 -4.49
C SER A 100 12.17 3.14 -3.70
N VAL A 101 12.62 3.31 -2.45
CA VAL A 101 12.35 4.51 -1.63
C VAL A 101 12.92 5.75 -2.33
N GLY A 102 12.10 6.78 -2.48
CA GLY A 102 12.49 8.04 -3.14
C GLY A 102 11.35 8.75 -3.85
N THR A 103 10.18 8.13 -3.98
CA THR A 103 9.06 8.64 -4.76
C THR A 103 8.44 9.89 -4.14
N SER A 104 8.53 10.06 -2.82
CA SER A 104 8.11 11.27 -2.12
C SER A 104 9.06 12.46 -2.32
N GLY A 105 10.24 12.23 -2.91
CA GLY A 105 11.32 13.21 -3.03
C GLY A 105 12.33 13.19 -1.87
N LYS A 106 12.12 12.34 -0.87
CA LYS A 106 13.02 12.11 0.27
C LYS A 106 13.63 10.71 0.19
N ASP A 107 14.81 10.55 0.76
CA ASP A 107 15.48 9.25 0.87
C ASP A 107 15.02 8.46 2.10
N VAL A 108 15.58 7.26 2.26
CA VAL A 108 15.27 6.36 3.38
C VAL A 108 15.67 6.91 4.75
N ASP A 109 16.61 7.86 4.82
CA ASP A 109 16.98 8.49 6.10
C ASP A 109 15.81 9.30 6.67
N SER A 110 14.84 9.67 5.83
CA SER A 110 13.61 10.36 6.22
C SER A 110 12.45 9.42 6.60
N ILE A 111 12.67 8.11 6.74
CA ILE A 111 11.57 7.15 7.00
C ILE A 111 10.82 7.45 8.31
N ASP A 112 11.53 7.89 9.36
CA ASP A 112 10.90 8.20 10.65
C ASP A 112 10.05 9.50 10.57
N GLU A 113 10.46 10.46 9.73
CA GLU A 113 9.70 11.69 9.42
C GLU A 113 8.43 11.34 8.63
N MET A 114 8.57 10.50 7.60
CA MET A 114 7.46 9.99 6.80
C MET A 114 6.40 9.29 7.66
N LEU A 115 6.81 8.39 8.56
CA LEU A 115 5.90 7.70 9.48
C LEU A 115 5.17 8.67 10.42
N GLY A 116 5.87 9.70 10.91
CA GLY A 116 5.25 10.76 11.72
C GLY A 116 4.23 11.61 10.95
N ILE A 117 4.46 11.87 9.66
CA ILE A 117 3.46 12.55 8.80
C ILE A 117 2.22 11.68 8.62
N LEU A 118 2.41 10.39 8.34
CA LEU A 118 1.29 9.45 8.16
C LEU A 118 0.45 9.33 9.45
N ALA A 119 1.09 9.22 10.62
CA ALA A 119 0.41 9.13 11.91
C ALA A 119 -0.40 10.40 12.23
N ARG A 120 0.20 11.59 12.06
CA ARG A 120 -0.49 12.87 12.31
C ARG A 120 -1.64 13.11 11.34
N PHE A 121 -1.50 12.73 10.07
CA PHE A 121 -2.63 12.81 9.15
C PHE A 121 -3.74 11.80 9.50
N ALA A 122 -3.38 10.56 9.85
CA ALA A 122 -4.36 9.52 10.20
C ALA A 122 -5.23 9.96 11.39
N VAL A 123 -4.59 10.39 12.48
CA VAL A 123 -5.26 10.76 13.74
C VAL A 123 -5.85 12.16 13.66
N ASP A 124 -5.02 13.17 13.39
CA ASP A 124 -5.39 14.58 13.52
C ASP A 124 -5.87 15.19 12.19
N GLY A 125 -5.56 14.57 11.05
CA GLY A 125 -5.82 15.14 9.72
C GLY A 125 -4.90 16.31 9.39
N GLU A 126 -3.72 16.34 10.01
CA GLU A 126 -2.73 17.40 9.82
C GLU A 126 -2.22 17.42 8.37
N MET A 127 -2.30 18.60 7.75
CA MET A 127 -1.90 18.84 6.36
C MET A 127 -0.56 19.59 6.24
N GLU A 128 -0.02 20.05 7.36
CA GLU A 128 1.27 20.72 7.42
C GLU A 128 2.39 19.69 7.36
N ILE A 129 3.38 19.96 6.52
CA ILE A 129 4.52 19.08 6.30
C ILE A 129 5.83 19.87 6.30
N PRO A 130 6.95 19.25 6.70
CA PRO A 130 8.27 19.82 6.52
C PRO A 130 8.59 20.12 5.04
N ASP A 131 9.54 21.03 4.80
CA ASP A 131 10.03 21.32 3.45
C ASP A 131 10.80 20.13 2.85
N GLY A 132 10.89 20.13 1.51
CA GLY A 132 11.72 19.20 0.75
C GLY A 132 11.02 17.97 0.20
N TYR A 133 9.69 17.88 0.31
CA TYR A 133 8.91 16.87 -0.40
C TYR A 133 8.57 17.32 -1.83
N ALA A 134 8.47 16.37 -2.77
CA ALA A 134 8.26 16.64 -4.19
C ALA A 134 6.79 16.99 -4.55
N HIS A 135 5.85 16.75 -3.63
CA HIS A 135 4.41 16.89 -3.89
C HIS A 135 3.69 17.60 -2.73
N PRO A 136 2.61 18.36 -3.01
CA PRO A 136 1.81 18.99 -1.98
C PRO A 136 0.85 17.99 -1.30
N MET A 137 0.44 18.30 -0.07
CA MET A 137 -0.68 17.60 0.57
C MET A 137 -2.02 17.90 -0.13
N PRO A 138 -2.95 16.93 -0.22
CA PRO A 138 -2.87 15.56 0.30
C PRO A 138 -2.23 14.56 -0.68
N GLN A 139 -1.87 14.98 -1.91
CA GLN A 139 -1.28 14.09 -2.93
C GLN A 139 0.01 13.42 -2.44
N LEU A 140 0.78 14.12 -1.63
CA LEU A 140 1.98 13.62 -0.98
C LEU A 140 1.77 12.30 -0.23
N LEU A 141 0.60 12.10 0.40
CA LEU A 141 0.31 10.90 1.17
C LEU A 141 0.51 9.64 0.33
N ARG A 142 0.10 9.65 -0.94
CA ARG A 142 0.35 8.55 -1.87
C ARG A 142 1.83 8.19 -1.93
N TYR A 143 2.67 9.18 -2.15
CA TYR A 143 4.09 8.97 -2.39
C TYR A 143 4.84 8.58 -1.12
N ILE A 144 4.45 9.15 0.02
CA ILE A 144 4.94 8.70 1.32
C ILE A 144 4.50 7.26 1.59
N THR A 145 3.25 6.90 1.28
CA THR A 145 2.79 5.51 1.45
C THR A 145 3.50 4.52 0.53
N ASP A 146 3.89 4.93 -0.69
CA ASP A 146 4.69 4.09 -1.57
C ASP A 146 6.11 3.90 -1.00
N ASP A 147 6.78 4.98 -0.56
CA ASP A 147 8.11 4.91 0.06
C ASP A 147 8.13 4.08 1.36
N VAL A 148 7.14 4.27 2.23
CA VAL A 148 7.02 3.48 3.47
C VAL A 148 6.77 2.01 3.15
N ARG A 149 5.90 1.70 2.19
CA ARG A 149 5.65 0.31 1.80
C ARG A 149 6.89 -0.33 1.18
N ASP A 150 7.64 0.42 0.38
CA ASP A 150 8.89 -0.04 -0.21
C ASP A 150 9.94 -0.33 0.86
N PHE A 151 10.09 0.54 1.86
CA PHE A 151 10.95 0.28 3.02
C PHE A 151 10.57 -1.02 3.74
N TYR A 152 9.29 -1.23 4.06
CA TYR A 152 8.82 -2.45 4.74
C TYR A 152 9.04 -3.70 3.90
N ASN A 153 8.66 -3.66 2.61
CA ASN A 153 8.80 -4.79 1.71
C ASN A 153 10.26 -5.14 1.47
N GLU A 154 11.10 -4.14 1.20
CA GLU A 154 12.53 -4.33 1.00
C GLU A 154 13.22 -4.86 2.25
N ALA A 155 12.79 -4.46 3.45
CA ALA A 155 13.27 -5.04 4.70
C ALA A 155 12.85 -6.51 4.83
N ALA A 156 11.57 -6.80 4.60
CA ALA A 156 10.99 -8.14 4.77
C ALA A 156 11.64 -9.18 3.85
N ILE A 157 11.86 -8.86 2.57
CA ILE A 157 12.54 -9.76 1.61
C ILE A 157 14.04 -9.91 1.88
N SER A 158 14.62 -9.03 2.70
CA SER A 158 16.04 -9.05 3.06
C SER A 158 16.33 -9.78 4.37
N LYS A 159 15.27 -10.21 5.08
CA LYS A 159 15.39 -10.93 6.33
C LYS A 159 16.21 -12.22 6.10
N PRO A 160 17.26 -12.48 6.89
CA PRO A 160 18.01 -13.73 6.76
C PRO A 160 17.13 -14.95 7.02
N GLY A 161 17.27 -15.98 6.18
CA GLY A 161 16.63 -17.28 6.39
C GLY A 161 15.13 -17.35 6.03
N VAL A 162 14.57 -16.33 5.38
CA VAL A 162 13.19 -16.42 4.86
C VAL A 162 13.19 -16.95 3.43
N VAL A 163 12.20 -17.78 3.12
CA VAL A 163 11.80 -18.05 1.74
C VAL A 163 11.28 -16.74 1.13
N PHE A 164 11.56 -16.49 -0.15
CA PHE A 164 11.10 -15.27 -0.79
C PHE A 164 9.56 -15.26 -0.84
N PRO A 165 8.90 -14.32 -0.15
CA PRO A 165 7.44 -14.34 -0.05
C PRO A 165 6.78 -14.14 -1.41
N SER A 166 5.55 -14.65 -1.56
CA SER A 166 4.70 -14.25 -2.67
C SER A 166 4.35 -12.76 -2.56
N PRO A 167 4.02 -12.08 -3.67
CA PRO A 167 3.51 -10.71 -3.61
C PRO A 167 2.29 -10.58 -2.68
N THR A 168 1.42 -11.60 -2.65
CA THR A 168 0.25 -11.63 -1.77
C THR A 168 0.67 -11.74 -0.31
N ASP A 169 1.65 -12.59 0.04
CA ASP A 169 2.09 -12.79 1.42
C ASP A 169 2.70 -11.51 2.00
N LEU A 170 3.49 -10.79 1.20
CA LEU A 170 4.04 -9.48 1.59
C LEU A 170 2.94 -8.46 1.87
N LEU A 171 1.94 -8.41 0.99
CA LEU A 171 0.81 -7.51 1.18
C LEU A 171 0.02 -7.91 2.43
N GLU A 172 -0.27 -9.19 2.63
CA GLU A 172 -1.04 -9.68 3.79
C GLU A 172 -0.31 -9.37 5.09
N TRP A 173 0.98 -9.67 5.15
CA TRP A 173 1.81 -9.28 6.28
C TRP A 173 1.75 -7.77 6.52
N PHE A 174 2.03 -6.95 5.51
CA PHE A 174 2.04 -5.50 5.67
C PHE A 174 0.68 -4.98 6.19
N PHE A 175 -0.41 -5.31 5.51
CA PHE A 175 -1.72 -4.74 5.81
C PHE A 175 -2.44 -5.37 7.01
N LEU A 176 -2.19 -6.66 7.33
CA LEU A 176 -2.93 -7.37 8.38
C LEU A 176 -2.13 -7.52 9.69
N THR A 177 -0.81 -7.30 9.67
CA THR A 177 0.03 -7.55 10.86
C THR A 177 0.79 -6.34 11.36
N THR A 178 1.06 -5.33 10.51
CA THR A 178 1.83 -4.14 10.92
C THR A 178 0.94 -3.00 11.38
N VAL A 179 1.46 -2.12 12.23
CA VAL A 179 0.83 -0.85 12.60
C VAL A 179 0.80 0.09 11.39
N ALA A 180 1.85 0.11 10.55
CA ALA A 180 1.84 0.87 9.31
C ALA A 180 0.67 0.52 8.38
N GLY A 181 0.32 -0.76 8.28
CA GLY A 181 -0.85 -1.24 7.54
C GLY A 181 -2.16 -0.65 8.06
N ASP A 182 -2.35 -0.56 9.38
CA ASP A 182 -3.52 0.10 10.00
C ASP A 182 -3.58 1.57 9.66
N VAL A 183 -2.43 2.25 9.73
CA VAL A 183 -2.34 3.68 9.41
C VAL A 183 -2.73 3.91 7.95
N PHE A 184 -2.33 3.04 7.03
CA PHE A 184 -2.75 3.15 5.62
C PHE A 184 -4.27 3.02 5.46
N TYR A 185 -4.91 2.11 6.20
CA TYR A 185 -6.38 2.03 6.21
C TYR A 185 -7.03 3.30 6.78
N GLN A 186 -6.55 3.81 7.91
CA GLN A 186 -7.07 5.05 8.51
C GLN A 186 -6.95 6.26 7.57
N ILE A 187 -5.81 6.40 6.89
CA ILE A 187 -5.58 7.46 5.90
C ILE A 187 -6.56 7.32 4.73
N ARG A 188 -6.69 6.11 4.19
CA ARG A 188 -7.64 5.82 3.09
C ARG A 188 -9.07 6.18 3.50
N ASP A 189 -9.49 5.79 4.70
CA ASP A 189 -10.84 6.05 5.19
C ASP A 189 -11.10 7.53 5.38
N ARG A 190 -10.14 8.29 5.92
CA ARG A 190 -10.23 9.74 6.06
C ARG A 190 -10.33 10.46 4.71
N LEU A 191 -9.50 10.07 3.74
CA LEU A 191 -9.55 10.61 2.38
C LEU A 191 -10.88 10.29 1.70
N ARG A 192 -11.33 9.03 1.80
CA ARG A 192 -12.59 8.55 1.25
C ARG A 192 -13.80 9.27 1.87
N ALA A 193 -13.76 9.50 3.17
CA ALA A 193 -14.78 10.24 3.90
C ALA A 193 -14.88 11.69 3.38
N SER A 194 -13.75 12.36 3.18
CA SER A 194 -13.70 13.69 2.57
C SER A 194 -14.27 13.68 1.15
N ASP A 195 -13.87 12.69 0.34
CA ASP A 195 -14.36 12.52 -1.03
C ASP A 195 -15.89 12.32 -1.07
N MET A 196 -16.42 11.49 -0.17
CA MET A 196 -17.85 11.23 -0.05
C MET A 196 -18.63 12.50 0.32
N LEU A 197 -18.16 13.29 1.29
CA LEU A 197 -18.79 14.56 1.67
C LEU A 197 -18.85 15.54 0.50
N VAL A 198 -17.77 15.64 -0.28
CA VAL A 198 -17.72 16.51 -1.47
C VAL A 198 -18.73 16.07 -2.53
N LEU A 199 -18.84 14.75 -2.78
CA LEU A 199 -19.77 14.23 -3.77
C LEU A 199 -21.24 14.37 -3.32
N MET A 200 -21.52 14.15 -2.03
CA MET A 200 -22.84 14.44 -1.44
C MET A 200 -23.21 15.91 -1.57
N ALA A 201 -22.26 16.82 -1.29
CA ALA A 201 -22.48 18.27 -1.43
C ALA A 201 -22.72 18.70 -2.88
N LYS A 202 -22.23 17.93 -3.87
CA LYS A 202 -22.54 18.12 -5.30
C LYS A 202 -23.92 17.57 -5.70
N GLY A 203 -24.65 16.96 -4.78
CA GLY A 203 -26.00 16.43 -5.03
C GLY A 203 -26.01 15.08 -5.76
N LEU A 204 -24.90 14.34 -5.75
CA LEU A 204 -24.88 12.98 -6.31
C LEU A 204 -25.61 12.02 -5.37
N ASP A 205 -26.30 11.05 -5.96
CA ASP A 205 -26.93 9.97 -5.20
C ASP A 205 -25.92 8.89 -4.75
N ASN A 206 -26.38 7.98 -3.89
CA ASN A 206 -25.51 6.94 -3.33
C ASN A 206 -24.95 5.98 -4.39
N GLU A 207 -25.67 5.70 -5.48
CA GLU A 207 -25.20 4.79 -6.53
C GLU A 207 -24.09 5.46 -7.37
N ASP A 208 -24.26 6.74 -7.69
CA ASP A 208 -23.25 7.53 -8.37
C ASP A 208 -21.98 7.70 -7.53
N ILE A 209 -22.14 7.92 -6.22
CA ILE A 209 -21.00 8.02 -5.28
C ILE A 209 -20.29 6.67 -5.19
N ASP A 210 -21.01 5.57 -5.00
CA ASP A 210 -20.42 4.23 -4.95
C ASP A 210 -19.66 3.93 -6.25
N SER A 211 -20.21 4.26 -7.41
CA SER A 211 -19.54 4.10 -8.70
C SER A 211 -18.25 4.92 -8.81
N ARG A 212 -18.32 6.23 -8.52
CA ARG A 212 -17.17 7.15 -8.61
C ARG A 212 -16.06 6.85 -7.62
N LEU A 213 -16.40 6.27 -6.48
CA LEU A 213 -15.45 5.82 -5.47
C LEU A 213 -15.13 4.32 -5.58
N SER A 214 -15.68 3.62 -6.59
CA SER A 214 -15.63 2.16 -6.80
C SER A 214 -15.77 1.37 -5.51
N LEU A 215 -16.84 1.68 -4.83
CA LEU A 215 -17.31 0.99 -3.64
C LEU A 215 -18.26 -0.12 -4.05
N LEU A 216 -18.46 -1.06 -3.15
CA LEU A 216 -19.57 -2.00 -3.29
C LEU A 216 -20.90 -1.25 -3.24
N LYS A 217 -21.87 -1.70 -4.02
CA LYS A 217 -23.19 -1.07 -4.05
C LYS A 217 -23.81 -1.06 -2.66
N GLY A 218 -24.28 0.10 -2.21
CA GLY A 218 -24.89 0.33 -0.90
C GLY A 218 -23.90 0.80 0.18
N THR A 219 -22.60 0.90 -0.12
CA THR A 219 -21.60 1.28 0.89
C THR A 219 -21.75 2.73 1.31
N THR A 220 -22.02 3.64 0.37
CA THR A 220 -22.29 5.05 0.67
C THR A 220 -23.50 5.20 1.59
N SER A 221 -24.58 4.45 1.32
CA SER A 221 -25.77 4.49 2.19
C SER A 221 -25.42 4.08 3.62
N SER A 222 -24.64 3.02 3.80
CA SER A 222 -24.22 2.53 5.11
C SER A 222 -23.29 3.49 5.85
N LEU A 223 -22.39 4.17 5.15
CA LEU A 223 -21.37 5.04 5.75
C LEU A 223 -21.86 6.47 6.00
N SER A 224 -22.84 6.94 5.24
CA SER A 224 -23.37 8.31 5.32
C SER A 224 -23.86 8.70 6.71
N GLU A 225 -24.46 7.76 7.46
CA GLU A 225 -24.95 8.00 8.83
C GLU A 225 -23.83 8.25 9.84
N GLY A 226 -22.66 7.63 9.62
CA GLY A 226 -21.49 7.71 10.50
C GLY A 226 -20.58 8.90 10.19
N LEU A 227 -20.56 9.38 8.94
CA LEU A 227 -19.70 10.47 8.50
C LEU A 227 -19.97 11.80 9.20
N LEU A 228 -21.24 12.07 9.54
CA LEU A 228 -21.62 13.27 10.31
C LEU A 228 -21.19 13.20 11.79
N ARG A 229 -20.76 12.02 12.27
CA ARG A 229 -20.42 11.75 13.67
C ARG A 229 -18.92 11.55 13.91
N GLN A 230 -18.11 11.40 12.87
CA GLN A 230 -16.65 11.22 13.00
C GLN A 230 -15.94 12.53 13.38
N PRO A 231 -14.76 12.45 14.01
CA PRO A 231 -13.94 13.62 14.32
C PRO A 231 -13.75 14.46 13.06
N ARG A 232 -14.04 15.76 13.19
CA ARG A 232 -14.19 16.71 12.07
C ARG A 232 -13.10 16.51 11.02
N ILE A 233 -13.49 16.01 9.84
CA ILE A 233 -12.68 16.11 8.63
C ILE A 233 -12.33 17.59 8.47
N GLY A 234 -11.04 17.90 8.42
CA GLY A 234 -10.56 19.28 8.37
C GLY A 234 -11.12 20.00 7.14
N HIS A 235 -11.52 21.26 7.31
CA HIS A 235 -12.05 22.08 6.20
C HIS A 235 -11.07 22.17 5.02
N ASP A 236 -9.76 22.18 5.29
CA ASP A 236 -8.74 22.21 4.26
C ASP A 236 -8.68 20.92 3.44
N LEU A 237 -8.86 19.76 4.08
CA LEU A 237 -8.93 18.48 3.38
C LEU A 237 -10.18 18.42 2.48
N ILE A 238 -11.34 18.87 2.99
CA ILE A 238 -12.58 18.95 2.19
C ILE A 238 -12.39 19.88 0.99
N ARG A 239 -11.74 21.04 1.19
CA ARG A 239 -11.43 21.99 0.11
C ARG A 239 -10.54 21.33 -0.94
N LYS A 240 -9.49 20.62 -0.52
CA LYS A 240 -8.57 19.91 -1.43
C LYS A 240 -9.26 18.77 -2.18
N SER A 241 -10.09 17.96 -1.52
CA SER A 241 -10.93 16.97 -2.19
C SER A 241 -11.85 17.63 -3.23
N ALA A 242 -12.48 18.76 -2.90
CA ALA A 242 -13.35 19.49 -3.83
C ALA A 242 -12.62 19.97 -5.09
N GLU A 243 -11.40 20.49 -4.95
CA GLU A 243 -10.51 20.86 -6.08
C GLU A 243 -10.23 19.64 -6.98
N VAL A 244 -9.91 18.48 -6.39
CA VAL A 244 -9.64 17.23 -7.14
C VAL A 244 -10.87 16.75 -7.91
N PHE A 245 -12.08 16.88 -7.38
CA PHE A 245 -13.30 16.52 -8.11
C PHE A 245 -13.76 17.56 -9.12
N GLN A 246 -13.15 18.74 -9.16
CA GLN A 246 -13.33 19.71 -10.26
C GLN A 246 -12.39 19.38 -11.42
N ALA A 247 -11.18 18.93 -11.12
CA ALA A 247 -10.29 18.36 -12.12
C ALA A 247 -10.85 16.99 -12.57
N ASP A 248 -10.89 16.73 -13.87
CA ASP A 248 -11.30 15.42 -14.41
C ASP A 248 -10.19 14.37 -14.21
N GLN A 249 -9.72 14.22 -12.96
CA GLN A 249 -8.63 13.31 -12.63
C GLN A 249 -9.15 11.89 -12.37
N PRO A 250 -8.63 10.88 -13.09
CA PRO A 250 -9.05 9.49 -12.94
C PRO A 250 -8.50 8.83 -11.67
N ASN A 251 -7.40 9.33 -11.11
CA ASN A 251 -6.76 8.75 -9.93
C ASN A 251 -7.22 9.45 -8.65
N ARG A 252 -8.22 8.89 -7.98
CA ARG A 252 -8.72 9.40 -6.69
C ARG A 252 -7.70 9.12 -5.58
N LEU A 253 -7.44 10.12 -4.74
CA LEU A 253 -6.41 10.10 -3.68
C LEU A 253 -6.59 8.94 -2.69
N SER A 254 -7.84 8.57 -2.40
CA SER A 254 -8.15 7.47 -1.48
C SER A 254 -7.73 6.09 -2.02
N TRP A 255 -7.68 5.90 -3.34
CA TRP A 255 -7.38 4.61 -3.96
C TRP A 255 -5.90 4.32 -4.10
N THR A 256 -5.07 5.35 -3.94
CA THR A 256 -3.64 5.22 -4.13
C THR A 256 -2.93 4.72 -2.87
N ILE A 257 -3.64 4.68 -1.74
CA ILE A 257 -3.11 4.29 -0.43
C ILE A 257 -3.08 2.77 -0.26
N VAL A 258 -4.14 2.06 -0.70
CA VAL A 258 -4.26 0.60 -0.59
C VAL A 258 -4.35 -0.03 -1.98
N PRO A 259 -3.52 -1.04 -2.31
CA PRO A 259 -3.58 -1.74 -3.60
C PRO A 259 -4.95 -2.37 -3.88
N ILE A 260 -5.34 -2.42 -5.15
CA ILE A 260 -6.63 -3.02 -5.57
C ILE A 260 -6.77 -4.48 -5.13
N VAL A 261 -5.67 -5.24 -5.16
CA VAL A 261 -5.63 -6.64 -4.71
C VAL A 261 -5.90 -6.81 -3.21
N MET A 262 -5.80 -5.74 -2.42
CA MET A 262 -6.07 -5.72 -0.98
C MET A 262 -7.41 -5.10 -0.59
N ARG A 263 -8.13 -4.54 -1.58
CA ARG A 263 -9.13 -3.46 -1.55
C ARG A 263 -9.83 -3.11 -0.23
N ASP A 264 -10.19 -4.06 0.63
CA ASP A 264 -10.61 -3.78 1.99
C ASP A 264 -10.61 -5.05 2.88
N ARG A 265 -9.44 -5.44 3.41
CA ARG A 265 -9.30 -6.61 4.30
C ARG A 265 -9.11 -6.22 5.77
N HIS A 266 -9.39 -4.97 6.12
CA HIS A 266 -9.21 -4.44 7.48
C HIS A 266 -9.92 -5.31 8.54
N ASN A 267 -11.12 -5.83 8.24
CA ASN A 267 -11.91 -6.64 9.18
C ASN A 267 -11.23 -7.99 9.52
N GLU A 268 -10.32 -8.49 8.69
CA GLU A 268 -9.60 -9.76 8.91
C GLU A 268 -8.50 -9.64 9.96
N ARG A 269 -8.14 -8.42 10.37
CA ARG A 269 -7.17 -8.17 11.43
C ARG A 269 -7.67 -8.65 12.81
N SER A 270 -8.99 -8.67 13.00
CA SER A 270 -9.66 -9.06 14.26
C SER A 270 -9.31 -10.49 14.73
N ASP A 271 -8.98 -11.39 13.79
CA ASP A 271 -8.78 -12.81 14.07
C ASP A 271 -7.33 -13.18 14.44
N PHE A 272 -6.37 -12.25 14.35
CA PHE A 272 -4.96 -12.51 14.67
C PHE A 272 -4.56 -12.15 16.11
N LYS A 273 -5.34 -11.32 16.82
CA LYS A 273 -5.08 -11.04 18.25
C LYS A 273 -5.39 -12.24 19.16
N ASP A 274 -6.30 -13.14 18.76
CA ASP A 274 -6.68 -14.30 19.56
C ASP A 274 -5.82 -15.55 19.32
N LYS A 275 -5.01 -15.60 18.26
CA LYS A 275 -4.17 -16.78 17.95
C LYS A 275 -2.77 -16.76 18.58
N GLY A 276 -2.46 -15.75 19.40
CA GLY A 276 -1.18 -15.62 20.11
C GLY A 276 -1.17 -16.14 21.55
N THR A 277 -2.28 -16.71 22.05
CA THR A 277 -2.37 -17.22 23.43
C THR A 277 -2.75 -18.69 23.47
N VAL A 278 -1.83 -19.58 23.06
CA VAL A 278 -1.73 -20.96 23.56
C VAL A 278 -0.27 -21.35 23.62
#